data_AF-A0A1C6EXE4-F1
#
_entry.id   AF-A0A1C6EXE4-F1
#
_cell.length_a   1.000
_cell.length_b   1.000
_cell.length_c   1.000
_cell.angle_alpha   90.00
_cell.angle_beta   90.00
_cell.angle_gamma   90.00
#
_symmetry.space_group_name_H-M   'P 1'
#
loop_
_entity.id
_entity.type
_entity.pdbx_description
1 polymer ?
#
loop_
_entity_poly.entity_id
_entity_poly.type
_entity_poly.pdbx_seq_one_letter_code
_entity_poly.pdbx_strand_id
1 'polypeptide(L)'
;MEVTKITAYHGTDNKYLHSILNDGFQCKTNDEHWLGNGVYFFIEYELAKWWATNEHKNFGNTITNPIVIESEITYDRDYVIDLRLLEDYNWIYQQYCEFHHYLLENGADKITGKKLRCAFFDWLREEYDVQLTIAGFNKKHSSYLNGKLDNFNIPYIEYQVCVYDNSICSIKGVV
;
A
#
# COMPACT_ATOMS: atom_id res chain seq x y z
N MET A 1 24.33 6.35 -0.18
CA MET A 1 22.97 6.12 0.30
C MET A 1 22.22 7.42 0.11
N GLU A 2 21.39 7.46 -0.93
CA GLU A 2 20.55 8.62 -1.24
C GLU A 2 19.25 8.46 -0.44
N VAL A 3 19.16 9.18 0.66
CA VAL A 3 17.97 9.14 1.53
C VAL A 3 16.84 9.89 0.83
N THR A 4 15.79 9.16 0.47
CA THR A 4 14.60 9.71 -0.18
C THR A 4 13.48 9.89 0.84
N LYS A 5 12.59 10.86 0.59
CA LYS A 5 11.46 11.18 1.46
C LYS A 5 10.17 11.31 0.66
N ILE A 6 9.08 10.81 1.22
CA ILE A 6 7.73 11.02 0.68
C ILE A 6 6.76 11.40 1.81
N THR A 7 5.95 12.42 1.56
CA THR A 7 4.79 12.73 2.42
C THR A 7 3.65 11.80 2.05
N ALA A 8 3.07 11.14 3.04
CA ALA A 8 1.96 10.22 2.86
C ALA A 8 0.94 10.32 3.99
N TYR A 9 -0.29 9.91 3.72
CA TYR A 9 -1.45 10.15 4.56
C TYR A 9 -2.15 8.83 4.90
N HIS A 10 -2.40 8.61 6.19
CA HIS A 10 -3.11 7.42 6.68
C HIS A 10 -4.47 7.83 7.26
N GLY A 11 -5.55 7.41 6.60
CA GLY A 11 -6.91 7.58 7.09
C GLY A 11 -7.24 6.51 8.15
N THR A 12 -7.70 6.93 9.34
CA THR A 12 -8.02 6.02 10.44
C THR A 12 -9.10 6.60 11.36
N ASP A 13 -9.47 5.85 12.40
CA ASP A 13 -10.35 6.36 13.48
C ASP A 13 -9.51 6.96 14.61
N ASN A 14 -9.96 8.09 15.16
CA ASN A 14 -9.31 8.80 16.25
C ASN A 14 -9.01 7.92 17.48
N LYS A 15 -9.81 6.88 17.74
CA LYS A 15 -9.56 5.95 18.85
C LYS A 15 -8.22 5.21 18.74
N TYR A 16 -7.66 5.09 17.54
CA TYR A 16 -6.35 4.46 17.31
C TYR A 16 -5.18 5.45 17.37
N LEU A 17 -5.44 6.76 17.45
CA LEU A 17 -4.40 7.78 17.44
C LEU A 17 -3.39 7.57 18.57
N HIS A 18 -3.86 7.30 19.79
CA HIS A 18 -2.97 7.15 20.94
C HIS A 18 -2.04 5.94 20.79
N SER A 19 -2.54 4.79 20.35
CA SER A 19 -1.70 3.61 20.09
C SER A 19 -0.75 3.83 18.93
N ILE A 20 -1.18 4.53 17.87
CA ILE A 20 -0.30 4.83 16.73
C ILE A 20 0.86 5.74 17.15
N LEU A 21 0.61 6.74 18.02
CA LEU A 21 1.64 7.64 18.53
C LEU A 21 2.64 6.94 19.47
N ASN A 22 2.19 5.97 20.26
CA ASN A 22 3.05 5.28 21.23
C ASN A 22 3.76 4.06 20.65
N ASP A 23 3.04 3.26 19.85
CA ASP A 23 3.46 1.93 19.41
C ASP A 23 3.76 1.89 17.90
N GLY A 24 3.57 2.99 17.19
CA GLY A 24 3.64 3.06 15.73
C GLY A 24 2.39 2.46 15.06
N PHE A 25 2.37 2.53 13.72
CA PHE A 25 1.26 1.96 12.94
C PHE A 25 1.24 0.42 13.04
N GLN A 26 0.06 -0.17 13.13
CA GLN A 26 -0.09 -1.63 13.25
C GLN A 26 -0.81 -2.19 12.03
N CYS A 27 -0.19 -3.16 11.35
CA CYS A 27 -0.84 -3.88 10.26
C CYS A 27 -1.68 -5.04 10.82
N LYS A 28 -2.97 -5.07 10.50
CA LYS A 28 -3.80 -6.26 10.72
C LYS A 28 -3.64 -7.19 9.52
N THR A 29 -3.02 -8.34 9.70
CA THR A 29 -2.74 -9.28 8.61
C THR A 29 -3.99 -9.81 7.92
N ASN A 30 -3.92 -9.98 6.59
CA ASN A 30 -4.94 -10.56 5.73
C ASN A 30 -4.25 -11.27 4.55
N ASP A 31 -4.81 -12.36 4.05
CA ASP A 31 -4.28 -13.07 2.88
C ASP A 31 -4.75 -12.46 1.54
N GLU A 32 -5.58 -11.42 1.54
CA GLU A 32 -6.09 -10.78 0.31
C GLU A 32 -5.62 -9.33 0.12
N HIS A 33 -4.67 -8.84 0.91
CA HIS A 33 -4.14 -7.48 0.75
C HIS A 33 -3.54 -7.23 -0.64
N TRP A 34 -3.45 -5.96 -1.04
CA TRP A 34 -3.07 -5.60 -2.39
C TRP A 34 -1.57 -5.73 -2.63
N LEU A 35 -0.78 -5.22 -1.69
CA LEU A 35 0.68 -5.14 -1.69
C LEU A 35 1.26 -5.88 -0.48
N GLY A 36 0.63 -6.98 -0.06
CA GLY A 36 1.03 -7.71 1.14
C GLY A 36 0.61 -7.03 2.45
N ASN A 37 1.15 -7.53 3.55
CA ASN A 37 0.84 -7.19 4.92
C ASN A 37 1.74 -6.07 5.45
N GLY A 38 1.44 -4.85 5.01
CA GLY A 38 2.01 -3.61 5.53
C GLY A 38 0.93 -2.59 5.90
N VAL A 39 1.38 -1.41 6.34
CA VAL A 39 0.54 -0.26 6.64
C VAL A 39 0.36 0.56 5.37
N TYR A 40 -0.89 0.82 5.00
CA TYR A 40 -1.22 1.51 3.76
C TYR A 40 -1.41 3.00 3.98
N PHE A 41 -0.77 3.79 3.12
CA PHE A 41 -0.88 5.24 3.05
C PHE A 41 -1.29 5.66 1.64
N PHE A 42 -1.87 6.86 1.52
CA PHE A 42 -2.11 7.53 0.26
C PHE A 42 -1.10 8.66 0.07
N ILE A 43 -0.69 8.90 -1.18
CA ILE A 43 0.13 10.08 -1.50
C ILE A 43 -0.74 11.36 -1.42
N GLU A 44 -2.03 11.26 -1.74
CA GLU A 44 -2.95 12.40 -1.73
C GLU A 44 -3.81 12.41 -0.45
N TYR A 45 -3.85 13.57 0.23
CA TYR A 45 -4.67 13.78 1.43
C TYR A 45 -6.16 13.50 1.18
N GLU A 46 -6.72 14.00 0.07
CA GLU A 46 -8.15 13.84 -0.25
C GLU A 46 -8.55 12.37 -0.38
N LEU A 47 -7.65 11.51 -0.87
CA LEU A 47 -7.89 10.07 -0.91
C LEU A 47 -7.90 9.47 0.50
N ALA A 48 -6.90 9.78 1.33
CA ALA A 48 -6.88 9.29 2.71
C ALA A 48 -8.13 9.73 3.49
N LYS A 49 -8.54 10.99 3.34
CA LYS A 49 -9.75 11.54 3.94
C LYS A 49 -11.01 10.84 3.41
N TRP A 50 -11.10 10.64 2.10
CA TRP A 50 -12.25 9.99 1.49
C TRP A 50 -12.40 8.56 2.01
N TRP A 51 -11.29 7.81 2.06
CA TRP A 51 -11.27 6.44 2.58
C TRP A 51 -11.58 6.36 4.09
N ALA A 52 -11.18 7.36 4.89
CA ALA A 52 -11.53 7.41 6.31
C ALA A 52 -13.02 7.72 6.57
N THR A 53 -13.65 8.52 5.69
CA THR A 53 -15.00 9.06 5.91
C THR A 53 -16.12 8.26 5.25
N ASN A 54 -15.80 7.38 4.29
CA ASN A 54 -16.80 6.60 3.57
C ASN A 54 -16.83 5.15 4.09
N GLU A 55 -18.03 4.63 4.36
CA GLU A 55 -18.19 3.25 4.82
C GLU A 55 -17.73 2.25 3.76
N HIS A 56 -16.63 1.56 4.05
CA HIS A 56 -16.17 0.44 3.25
C HIS A 56 -16.19 -0.84 4.05
N LYS A 57 -16.88 -1.85 3.51
CA LYS A 57 -16.87 -3.23 4.02
C LYS A 57 -15.45 -3.80 4.19
N ASN A 58 -14.47 -3.21 3.51
CA ASN A 58 -13.08 -3.64 3.46
C ASN A 58 -12.18 -3.03 4.55
N PHE A 59 -12.62 -2.00 5.29
CA PHE A 59 -11.81 -1.40 6.38
C PHE A 59 -11.82 -2.24 7.67
N GLY A 60 -12.55 -3.35 7.68
CA GLY A 60 -12.59 -4.31 8.80
C GLY A 60 -13.27 -3.80 10.08
N ASN A 61 -13.47 -2.48 10.22
CA ASN A 61 -14.09 -1.81 11.35
C ASN A 61 -14.88 -0.58 10.89
N THR A 62 -15.97 -0.26 11.60
CA THR A 62 -16.68 1.01 11.44
C THR A 62 -15.82 2.16 11.95
N ILE A 63 -15.49 3.11 11.08
CA ILE A 63 -14.89 4.39 11.46
C ILE A 63 -16.03 5.30 11.94
N THR A 64 -15.89 5.79 13.16
CA THR A 64 -16.87 6.64 13.87
C THR A 64 -16.39 8.07 14.03
N ASN A 65 -15.07 8.26 14.18
CA ASN A 65 -14.46 9.59 14.25
C ASN A 65 -13.23 9.62 13.32
N PRO A 66 -13.43 9.89 12.01
CA PRO A 66 -12.38 9.82 11.02
C PRO A 66 -11.33 10.92 11.23
N ILE A 67 -10.06 10.54 11.18
CA ILE A 67 -8.91 11.44 11.18
C ILE A 67 -7.95 11.03 10.07
N VAL A 68 -7.11 11.97 9.62
CA VAL A 68 -6.00 11.67 8.72
C VAL A 68 -4.69 12.00 9.42
N ILE A 69 -3.77 11.05 9.43
CA ILE A 69 -2.42 11.24 9.98
C ILE A 69 -1.47 11.51 8.82
N GLU A 70 -0.81 12.66 8.84
CA GLU A 70 0.29 12.99 7.93
C GLU A 70 1.59 12.38 8.45
N SER A 71 2.32 11.71 7.58
CA SER A 71 3.62 11.10 7.87
C SER A 71 4.65 11.42 6.80
N GLU A 72 5.90 11.57 7.21
CA GLU A 72 7.06 11.54 6.32
C GLU A 72 7.67 10.15 6.37
N ILE A 73 7.75 9.49 5.22
CA ILE A 73 8.36 8.17 5.06
C ILE A 73 9.75 8.40 4.48
N THR A 74 10.79 8.00 5.21
CA THR A 74 12.21 8.23 4.86
C THR A 74 12.90 6.91 4.60
N TYR A 75 13.35 6.66 3.36
CA TYR A 75 13.83 5.34 2.94
C TYR A 75 15.12 5.42 2.11
N ASP A 76 15.85 4.30 2.04
CA ASP A 76 16.92 4.10 1.06
C ASP A 76 16.34 3.43 -0.19
N ARG A 77 16.79 3.87 -1.37
CA ARG A 77 16.27 3.43 -2.66
C ARG A 77 16.45 1.92 -2.88
N ASP A 78 17.50 1.34 -2.30
CA ASP A 78 17.85 -0.07 -2.43
C ASP A 78 16.84 -1.03 -1.77
N TYR A 79 16.03 -0.54 -0.82
CA TYR A 79 15.03 -1.34 -0.08
C TYR A 79 13.58 -1.00 -0.46
N VAL A 80 13.37 -0.40 -1.63
CA VAL A 80 12.05 0.07 -2.06
C VAL A 80 11.70 -0.48 -3.43
N ILE A 81 10.41 -0.77 -3.59
CA ILE A 81 9.80 -1.06 -4.87
C ILE A 81 8.86 0.08 -5.24
N ASP A 82 9.15 0.80 -6.30
CA ASP A 82 8.30 1.84 -6.86
C ASP A 82 7.80 1.46 -8.25
N LEU A 83 6.58 0.92 -8.32
CA LEU A 83 5.96 0.47 -9.57
C LEU A 83 5.59 1.61 -10.55
N ARG A 84 5.91 2.87 -10.21
CA ARG A 84 5.91 3.99 -11.16
C ARG A 84 7.15 3.99 -12.05
N LEU A 85 8.22 3.33 -11.61
CA LEU A 85 9.50 3.24 -12.30
C LEU A 85 9.53 1.99 -13.18
N LEU A 86 10.05 2.15 -14.40
CA LEU A 86 10.15 1.07 -15.37
C LEU A 86 11.10 -0.05 -14.90
N GLU A 87 12.19 0.33 -14.22
CA GLU A 87 13.16 -0.61 -13.67
C GLU A 87 12.52 -1.57 -12.66
N ASP A 88 11.81 -1.04 -11.67
CA ASP A 88 11.17 -1.83 -10.61
C ASP A 88 10.03 -2.66 -11.14
N TYR A 89 9.27 -2.13 -12.11
CA TYR A 89 8.20 -2.90 -12.75
C TYR A 89 8.76 -4.14 -13.46
N ASN A 90 9.83 -3.98 -14.23
CA ASN A 90 10.48 -5.10 -14.93
C ASN A 90 11.11 -6.08 -13.94
N TRP A 91 11.76 -5.58 -12.90
CA TRP A 91 12.35 -6.41 -11.86
C TRP A 91 11.29 -7.25 -11.14
N ILE A 92 10.18 -6.63 -10.68
CA ILE A 92 9.08 -7.36 -10.04
C ILE A 92 8.51 -8.43 -10.97
N TYR A 93 8.39 -8.16 -12.27
CA TYR A 93 7.87 -9.16 -13.20
C TYR A 93 8.79 -10.39 -13.28
N GLN A 94 10.11 -10.20 -13.26
CA GLN A 94 11.08 -11.30 -13.19
C GLN A 94 10.91 -12.09 -11.87
N GLN A 95 10.81 -11.37 -10.75
CA GLN A 95 10.58 -12.00 -9.44
C GLN A 95 9.26 -12.77 -9.37
N TYR A 96 8.21 -12.25 -9.99
CA TYR A 96 6.92 -12.95 -10.07
C TYR A 96 7.03 -14.24 -10.88
N CYS A 97 7.79 -14.25 -11.98
CA CYS A 97 8.01 -15.46 -12.77
C CYS A 97 8.73 -16.54 -11.94
N GLU A 98 9.75 -16.18 -11.16
CA GLU A 98 10.48 -17.10 -10.27
C GLU A 98 9.58 -17.62 -9.15
N PHE A 99 8.89 -16.72 -8.44
CA PHE A 99 7.95 -17.06 -7.38
C PHE A 99 6.83 -17.98 -7.87
N HIS A 100 6.23 -17.66 -9.03
CA HIS A 100 5.18 -18.46 -9.62
C HIS A 100 5.68 -19.84 -10.06
N HIS A 101 6.89 -19.94 -10.61
CA HIS A 101 7.50 -21.22 -10.95
C HIS A 101 7.67 -22.10 -9.71
N TYR A 102 8.22 -21.54 -8.63
CA TYR A 102 8.34 -22.22 -7.33
C TYR A 102 6.99 -22.72 -6.80
N LEU A 103 5.93 -21.91 -6.88
CA LEU A 103 4.59 -22.33 -6.45
C LEU A 103 4.06 -23.52 -7.26
N LEU A 104 4.28 -23.54 -8.59
CA LEU A 104 3.85 -24.64 -9.44
C LEU A 104 4.59 -25.94 -9.11
N GLU A 105 5.91 -25.88 -8.93
CA GLU A 105 6.73 -27.06 -8.57
C GLU A 105 6.31 -27.67 -7.23
N ASN A 106 5.79 -26.85 -6.32
CA ASN A 106 5.34 -27.26 -4.99
C ASN A 106 3.81 -27.54 -4.91
N GLY A 107 3.10 -27.58 -6.04
CA GLY A 107 1.68 -27.96 -6.08
C GLY A 107 0.71 -26.94 -5.48
N ALA A 108 1.07 -25.65 -5.47
CA ALA A 108 0.26 -24.54 -4.95
C ALA A 108 -0.55 -23.82 -6.05
N ASP A 109 -0.92 -24.51 -7.13
CA ASP A 109 -1.53 -23.96 -8.35
C ASP A 109 -3.00 -23.49 -8.18
N LYS A 110 -3.62 -23.76 -7.03
CA LYS A 110 -5.04 -23.44 -6.76
C LYS A 110 -5.27 -22.14 -5.98
N ILE A 111 -4.22 -21.33 -5.76
CA ILE A 111 -4.33 -20.07 -5.04
C ILE A 111 -5.12 -19.02 -5.84
N THR A 112 -6.01 -18.26 -5.19
CA THR A 112 -6.76 -17.20 -5.87
C THR A 112 -5.84 -16.03 -6.23
N GLY A 113 -6.14 -15.26 -7.28
CA GLY A 113 -5.28 -14.14 -7.70
C GLY A 113 -5.06 -13.07 -6.60
N LYS A 114 -5.99 -12.90 -5.66
CA LYS A 114 -5.79 -12.00 -4.52
C LYS A 114 -4.79 -12.57 -3.51
N LYS A 115 -4.94 -13.86 -3.18
CA LYS A 115 -4.04 -14.56 -2.26
C LYS A 115 -2.64 -14.69 -2.82
N LEU A 116 -2.54 -14.99 -4.12
CA LEU A 116 -1.28 -15.04 -4.85
C LEU A 116 -0.56 -13.71 -4.78
N ARG A 117 -1.26 -12.61 -5.06
CA ARG A 117 -0.67 -11.27 -5.02
C ARG A 117 -0.24 -10.89 -3.61
N CYS A 118 -1.06 -11.14 -2.59
CA CYS A 118 -0.69 -10.86 -1.20
C CYS A 118 0.57 -11.63 -0.80
N ALA A 119 0.58 -12.95 -1.04
CA ALA A 119 1.71 -13.81 -0.74
C ALA A 119 2.98 -13.42 -1.51
N PHE A 120 2.84 -12.98 -2.77
CA PHE A 120 3.98 -12.51 -3.56
C PHE A 120 4.65 -11.28 -2.95
N PHE A 121 3.88 -10.27 -2.53
CA PHE A 121 4.46 -9.08 -1.90
C PHE A 121 5.00 -9.36 -0.49
N ASP A 122 4.37 -10.27 0.26
CA ASP A 122 4.91 -10.73 1.55
C ASP A 122 6.25 -11.47 1.34
N TRP A 123 6.35 -12.32 0.32
CA TRP A 123 7.59 -13.00 -0.06
C TRP A 123 8.67 -12.02 -0.50
N LEU A 124 8.35 -11.02 -1.34
CA LEU A 124 9.30 -9.98 -1.75
C LEU A 124 9.90 -9.24 -0.55
N ARG A 125 9.05 -8.88 0.41
CA ARG A 125 9.48 -8.24 1.65
C ARG A 125 10.49 -9.09 2.40
N GLU A 126 10.21 -10.38 2.58
CA GLU A 126 11.07 -11.28 3.35
C GLU A 126 12.37 -11.63 2.62
N GLU A 127 12.30 -11.90 1.32
CA GLU A 127 13.45 -12.35 0.51
C GLU A 127 14.43 -11.21 0.21
N TYR A 128 13.92 -9.99 0.00
CA TYR A 128 14.71 -8.85 -0.46
C TYR A 128 14.80 -7.69 0.53
N ASP A 129 14.33 -7.88 1.77
CA ASP A 129 14.31 -6.86 2.83
C ASP A 129 13.62 -5.56 2.39
N VAL A 130 12.52 -5.70 1.63
CA VAL A 130 11.78 -4.54 1.11
C VAL A 130 11.09 -3.83 2.28
N GLN A 131 11.38 -2.55 2.45
CA GLN A 131 10.83 -1.70 3.51
C GLN A 131 9.49 -1.10 3.11
N LEU A 132 9.28 -0.79 1.83
CA LEU A 132 8.00 -0.31 1.30
C LEU A 132 7.80 -0.58 -0.20
N THR A 133 6.54 -0.63 -0.60
CA THR A 133 6.11 -0.68 -2.01
C THR A 133 5.21 0.50 -2.36
N ILE A 134 5.49 1.21 -3.45
CA ILE A 134 4.63 2.23 -4.04
C ILE A 134 3.97 1.64 -5.29
N ALA A 135 2.64 1.70 -5.36
CA ALA A 135 1.92 1.18 -6.52
C ALA A 135 0.71 2.04 -6.90
N GLY A 136 0.44 2.06 -8.21
CA GLY A 136 -0.73 2.70 -8.80
C GLY A 136 -1.86 1.70 -9.05
N PHE A 137 -3.09 2.11 -8.75
CA PHE A 137 -4.29 1.32 -8.97
C PHE A 137 -5.23 2.06 -9.92
N ASN A 138 -5.47 1.46 -11.09
CA ASN A 138 -6.52 1.91 -12.00
C ASN A 138 -7.88 1.46 -11.46
N LYS A 139 -8.50 2.33 -10.66
CA LYS A 139 -9.83 2.09 -10.12
C LYS A 139 -10.88 2.52 -11.14
N LYS A 140 -11.31 1.57 -11.98
CA LYS A 140 -12.38 1.78 -12.97
C LYS A 140 -13.71 2.25 -12.35
N HIS A 141 -13.93 2.10 -11.05
CA HIS A 141 -15.15 2.55 -10.39
C HIS A 141 -14.82 3.16 -9.04
N SER A 142 -14.42 4.43 -9.05
CA SER A 142 -14.18 5.21 -7.83
C SER A 142 -15.26 6.26 -7.65
N SER A 143 -16.01 6.16 -6.56
CA SER A 143 -17.06 7.12 -6.17
C SER A 143 -16.53 8.49 -5.79
N TYR A 144 -15.21 8.63 -5.55
CA TYR A 144 -14.56 9.92 -5.33
C TYR A 144 -14.24 10.68 -6.63
N LEU A 145 -14.42 10.06 -7.80
CA LEU A 145 -14.23 10.74 -9.08
C LEU A 145 -15.55 11.31 -9.59
N ASN A 146 -15.54 12.59 -10.00
CA ASN A 146 -16.70 13.26 -10.62
C ASN A 146 -16.98 12.80 -12.06
N GLY A 147 -16.03 12.11 -12.68
CA GLY A 147 -16.09 11.67 -14.06
C GLY A 147 -14.79 11.01 -14.47
N LYS A 148 -14.69 10.59 -15.73
CA LYS A 148 -13.50 9.93 -16.28
C LYS A 148 -13.10 10.54 -17.60
N LEU A 149 -11.80 10.46 -17.89
CA LEU A 149 -11.20 10.85 -19.16
C LEU A 149 -10.93 9.62 -20.04
N ASP A 150 -11.77 8.59 -19.95
CA ASP A 150 -11.62 7.30 -20.66
C ASP A 150 -11.49 7.50 -22.19
N ASN A 151 -12.25 8.45 -22.76
CA ASN A 151 -12.20 8.78 -24.19
C ASN A 151 -10.84 9.35 -24.63
N PHE A 152 -10.03 9.84 -23.70
CA PHE A 152 -8.69 10.35 -23.97
C PHE A 152 -7.59 9.32 -23.71
N ASN A 153 -7.96 8.10 -23.25
CA ASN A 153 -7.01 7.09 -22.78
C ASN A 153 -6.10 7.61 -21.65
N ILE A 154 -6.65 8.48 -20.79
CA ILE A 154 -5.95 9.06 -19.63
C ILE A 154 -6.68 8.57 -18.37
N PRO A 155 -6.33 7.39 -17.84
CA PRO A 155 -6.93 6.91 -16.60
C PRO A 155 -6.42 7.73 -15.41
N TYR A 156 -7.28 7.93 -14.40
CA TYR A 156 -6.82 8.32 -13.08
C TYR A 156 -6.18 7.11 -12.39
N ILE A 157 -4.99 7.31 -11.81
CA ILE A 157 -4.25 6.27 -11.09
C ILE A 157 -4.16 6.69 -9.63
N GLU A 158 -4.81 5.92 -8.77
CA GLU A 158 -4.70 6.07 -7.31
C GLU A 158 -3.37 5.48 -6.85
N TYR A 159 -2.48 6.28 -6.26
CA TYR A 159 -1.23 5.78 -5.70
C TYR A 159 -1.34 5.52 -4.21
N GLN A 160 -0.87 4.35 -3.80
CA GLN A 160 -0.74 3.97 -2.40
C GLN A 160 0.71 3.59 -2.09
N VAL A 161 1.08 3.79 -0.83
CA VAL A 161 2.36 3.34 -0.27
C VAL A 161 2.05 2.28 0.78
N CYS A 162 2.57 1.06 0.60
CA CYS A 162 2.49 0.00 1.59
C CYS A 162 3.83 -0.08 2.31
N VAL A 163 3.86 0.29 3.59
CA VAL A 163 5.07 0.27 4.42
C VAL A 163 5.10 -0.99 5.27
N TYR A 164 6.19 -1.74 5.19
CA TYR A 164 6.39 -2.97 5.96
C TYR A 164 7.23 -2.74 7.23
N ASP A 165 8.13 -1.77 7.20
CA ASP A 165 8.94 -1.36 8.35
C ASP A 165 8.47 0.01 8.88
N ASN A 166 7.88 0.03 10.07
CA ASN A 166 7.43 1.28 10.69
C ASN A 166 8.55 2.22 11.11
N SER A 167 9.80 1.74 11.22
CA SER A 167 10.94 2.57 11.64
C SER A 167 11.21 3.73 10.67
N ILE A 168 10.76 3.59 9.43
CA ILE A 168 10.93 4.59 8.37
C ILE A 168 9.84 5.67 8.37
N CYS A 169 8.81 5.54 9.22
CA CYS A 169 7.67 6.44 9.30
C CYS A 169 7.80 7.44 10.45
N SER A 170 7.76 8.74 10.11
CA SER A 170 7.72 9.84 11.08
C SER A 170 6.38 10.58 10.99
N ILE A 171 5.56 10.51 12.05
CA ILE A 171 4.28 11.25 12.13
C ILE A 171 4.58 12.75 12.24
N LYS A 172 3.95 13.54 11.37
CA LYS A 172 4.06 15.01 11.36
C LYS A 172 2.87 15.69 12.03
N GLY A 173 1.69 15.10 11.95
CA GLY A 173 0.50 15.64 12.60
C GLY A 173 -0.79 14.94 12.20
N VAL A 174 -1.89 15.41 12.80
CA VAL A 174 -3.25 15.05 12.41
C VAL A 174 -3.83 16.23 11.61
N VAL A 175 -4.39 15.94 10.44
CA VAL A 175 -4.87 16.89 9.43
C VAL A 175 -6.30 16.59 8.98
#